data_AF-A0A534U1G4-F1
#
_entry.id   AF-A0A534U1G4-F1
#
_cell.length_a   1.000
_cell.length_b   1.000
_cell.length_c   1.000
_cell.angle_alpha   90.00
_cell.angle_beta   90.00
_cell.angle_gamma   90.00
#
_symmetry.space_group_name_H-M   'P 1'
#
loop_
_entity.id
_entity.type
_entity.pdbx_description
1 polymer ?
#
loop_
_entity_poly.entity_id
_entity_poly.type
_entity_poly.pdbx_seq_one_letter_code
_entity_poly.pdbx_strand_id
1 'polypeptide(L)'
;AACGEHDTELFTYSASTSVRAALLAAGFVVGRGVPTGTKLETTLAMTPSAALRSVARGRVLLGTEWLERWRRSDARVPSDVPADGHAVFAERIMGLAQFRGASEPA
;
A
#
# COMPACT_ATOMS: atom_id res chain seq x y z
N ALA A 1 4.14 6.03 10.53
CA ALA A 1 2.77 6.06 11.09
C ALA A 1 2.80 6.35 12.58
N ALA A 2 1.85 7.11 13.12
CA ALA A 2 1.78 7.46 14.56
C ALA A 2 1.66 6.22 15.47
N CYS A 3 1.02 5.15 15.00
CA CYS A 3 0.92 3.87 15.70
C CYS A 3 2.07 2.90 15.36
N GLY A 4 3.20 3.38 14.83
CA GLY A 4 4.23 2.55 14.21
C GLY A 4 4.82 1.45 15.10
N GLU A 5 4.83 1.67 16.41
CA GLU A 5 5.37 0.72 17.40
C GLU A 5 4.36 -0.36 17.85
N HIS A 6 3.10 -0.23 17.43
CA HIS A 6 2.04 -1.14 17.79
C HIS A 6 1.65 -2.04 16.61
N ASP A 7 1.15 -3.23 16.92
CA ASP A 7 0.45 -4.06 15.94
C ASP A 7 -0.92 -3.41 15.66
N THR A 8 -1.03 -2.73 14.52
CA THR A 8 -2.24 -1.98 14.15
C THR A 8 -2.59 -2.20 12.68
N GLU A 9 -3.88 -2.42 12.45
CA GLU A 9 -4.49 -2.53 11.13
C GLU A 9 -5.48 -1.37 10.95
N LEU A 10 -5.39 -0.68 9.81
CA LEU A 10 -6.32 0.37 9.38
C LEU A 10 -7.08 -0.13 8.16
N PHE A 11 -8.41 -0.06 8.23
CA PHE A 11 -9.30 -0.44 7.15
C PHE A 11 -9.92 0.83 6.54
N THR A 12 -9.91 0.92 5.21
CA THR A 12 -10.59 2.01 4.51
C THR A 12 -11.28 1.49 3.25
N TYR A 13 -12.43 2.08 2.95
CA TYR A 13 -13.20 1.79 1.75
C TYR A 13 -12.57 2.37 0.47
N SER A 14 -11.55 3.22 0.57
CA SER A 14 -10.87 3.76 -0.61
C SER A 14 -9.98 2.71 -1.25
N ALA A 15 -10.16 2.46 -2.55
CA ALA A 15 -9.26 1.66 -3.38
C ALA A 15 -8.43 2.54 -4.34
N SER A 16 -8.37 3.86 -4.07
CA SER A 16 -7.65 4.81 -4.93
C SER A 16 -6.14 4.50 -4.95
N THR A 17 -5.55 4.58 -6.15
CA THR A 17 -4.09 4.52 -6.34
C THR A 17 -3.38 5.57 -5.50
N SER A 18 -3.88 6.81 -5.45
CA SER A 18 -3.26 7.90 -4.70
C SER A 18 -3.30 7.65 -3.19
N VAL A 19 -4.42 7.14 -2.67
CA VAL A 19 -4.57 6.83 -1.24
C VAL A 19 -3.65 5.69 -0.82
N ARG A 20 -3.57 4.63 -1.63
CA ARG A 20 -2.64 3.51 -1.37
C ARG A 20 -1.18 3.96 -1.41
N ALA A 21 -0.82 4.83 -2.36
CA ALA A 21 0.52 5.42 -2.44
C ALA A 21 0.84 6.30 -1.22
N ALA A 22 -0.11 7.11 -0.76
CA ALA A 22 0.06 7.92 0.46
C ALA A 22 0.29 7.04 1.71
N LEU A 23 -0.47 5.95 1.86
CA LEU A 23 -0.31 5.00 2.97
C LEU A 23 1.06 4.32 2.95
N LEU A 24 1.52 3.89 1.78
CA LEU A 24 2.87 3.35 1.58
C LEU A 24 3.95 4.38 1.97
N ALA A 25 3.82 5.63 1.51
CA ALA A 25 4.74 6.71 1.85
C ALA A 25 4.74 7.07 3.35
N ALA A 26 3.61 6.89 4.03
CA ALA A 26 3.49 7.07 5.48
C ALA A 26 4.13 5.93 6.31
N GLY A 27 4.64 4.89 5.65
CA GLY A 27 5.35 3.77 6.26
C GLY A 27 4.45 2.59 6.63
N PHE A 28 3.23 2.51 6.09
CA PHE A 28 2.41 1.31 6.21
C PHE A 28 2.83 0.27 5.16
N VAL A 29 2.61 -1.00 5.49
CA VAL A 29 2.53 -2.09 4.53
C VAL A 29 1.07 -2.20 4.09
N VAL A 30 0.81 -2.16 2.79
CA VAL A 30 -0.55 -2.04 2.25
C VAL A 30 -1.00 -3.31 1.56
N GLY A 31 -2.20 -3.78 1.86
CA GLY A 31 -2.82 -4.95 1.26
C GLY A 31 -4.21 -4.68 0.73
N ARG A 32 -4.77 -5.69 0.07
CA ARG A 32 -6.18 -5.74 -0.33
C ARG A 32 -7.02 -5.91 0.93
N GLY A 33 -7.97 -5.00 1.13
CA GLY A 33 -8.98 -5.16 2.17
C GLY A 33 -10.08 -6.12 1.72
N VAL A 34 -10.90 -6.56 2.67
CA VAL A 34 -12.02 -7.48 2.41
C VAL A 34 -13.06 -6.77 1.52
N PRO A 35 -13.59 -7.43 0.47
CA PRO A 35 -14.72 -6.90 -0.29
C PRO A 35 -15.94 -6.72 0.60
N THR A 36 -16.62 -5.59 0.50
CA THR A 36 -17.87 -5.32 1.23
C THR A 36 -18.97 -4.99 0.23
N GLY A 37 -19.99 -5.86 0.11
CA GLY A 37 -21.11 -5.65 -0.80
C GLY A 37 -20.67 -5.56 -2.27
N THR A 38 -21.11 -4.52 -3.00
CA THR A 38 -20.83 -4.30 -4.43
C THR A 38 -19.40 -3.85 -4.75
N LYS A 39 -18.59 -3.49 -3.75
CA LYS A 39 -17.23 -2.98 -3.98
C LYS A 39 -16.22 -4.13 -3.91
N LEU A 40 -15.69 -4.48 -5.08
CA LEU A 40 -14.81 -5.63 -5.30
C LEU A 40 -13.45 -5.52 -4.58
N GLU A 41 -13.04 -4.33 -4.14
CA GLU A 41 -11.75 -4.13 -3.48
C GLU A 41 -11.77 -2.94 -2.50
N THR A 42 -11.28 -3.15 -1.28
CA THR A 42 -11.01 -2.10 -0.27
C THR A 42 -9.51 -2.06 0.04
N THR A 43 -9.06 -1.19 0.96
CA THR A 43 -7.63 -1.11 1.34
C THR A 43 -7.44 -1.45 2.81
N LEU A 44 -6.44 -2.28 3.06
CA LEU A 44 -5.90 -2.58 4.38
C LEU A 44 -4.50 -1.97 4.48
N ALA A 45 -4.26 -1.13 5.49
CA ALA A 45 -2.92 -0.64 5.81
C ALA A 45 -2.49 -1.18 7.17
N MET A 46 -1.26 -1.67 7.25
CA MET A 46 -0.70 -2.34 8.42
C MET A 46 0.58 -1.65 8.85
N THR A 47 0.78 -1.49 10.16
CA THR A 47 2.11 -1.16 10.67
C THR A 47 3.08 -2.30 10.35
N PRO A 48 4.41 -2.06 10.31
CA PRO A 48 5.38 -3.12 10.05
C PRO A 48 5.20 -4.33 10.99
N SER A 49 4.93 -4.09 12.28
CA SER A 49 4.67 -5.14 13.28
C SER A 49 3.43 -5.98 12.96
N ALA A 50 2.33 -5.35 12.51
CA ALA A 50 1.13 -6.08 12.08
C ALA A 50 1.36 -6.88 10.79
N ALA A 51 2.16 -6.34 9.87
CA ALA A 51 2.47 -6.97 8.59
C ALA A 51 3.26 -8.29 8.75
N LEU A 52 4.04 -8.45 9.82
CA LEU A 52 4.70 -9.72 10.15
C LEU A 52 3.70 -10.88 10.36
N ARG A 53 2.46 -10.58 10.75
CA ARG A 53 1.39 -11.56 10.94
C ARG A 53 0.39 -11.61 9.78
N SER A 54 0.68 -10.93 8.67
CA SER A 54 -0.19 -10.85 7.50
C SER A 54 -0.62 -12.22 6.98
N VAL A 55 0.33 -13.14 6.77
CA VAL A 55 0.04 -14.51 6.29
C VAL A 55 -0.86 -15.27 7.26
N ALA A 56 -0.52 -15.25 8.56
CA ALA A 56 -1.32 -15.92 9.59
C ALA A 56 -2.74 -15.34 9.71
N ARG A 57 -2.92 -14.06 9.37
CA ARG A 57 -4.23 -13.37 9.34
C ARG A 57 -4.92 -13.43 7.96
N GLY A 58 -4.37 -14.18 7.00
CA GLY A 58 -4.91 -14.29 5.65
C GLY A 58 -4.95 -12.96 4.88
N ARG A 59 -4.02 -12.03 5.15
CA ARG A 59 -3.95 -10.75 4.46
C ARG A 59 -3.19 -10.89 3.15
N VAL A 60 -3.73 -10.29 2.08
CA VAL A 60 -3.09 -10.26 0.76
C VAL A 60 -2.41 -8.91 0.58
N LEU A 61 -1.08 -8.89 0.53
CA LEU A 61 -0.32 -7.65 0.31
C LEU A 61 -0.42 -7.20 -1.14
N LEU A 62 -0.27 -5.90 -1.39
CA LEU A 62 -0.07 -5.39 -2.75
C LEU A 62 1.32 -5.83 -3.24
N GLY A 63 1.38 -6.43 -4.41
CA GLY A 63 2.62 -6.88 -5.03
C GLY A 63 3.06 -6.02 -6.21
N THR A 64 3.94 -6.60 -7.02
CA THR A 64 4.48 -6.00 -8.25
C THR A 64 3.39 -5.65 -9.26
N GLU A 65 2.29 -6.41 -9.29
CA GLU A 65 1.15 -6.16 -10.19
C GLU A 65 0.47 -4.82 -9.90
N TRP A 66 0.39 -4.46 -8.61
CA TRP A 66 -0.12 -3.15 -8.21
C TRP A 66 0.89 -2.05 -8.55
N LEU A 67 2.19 -2.30 -8.33
CA LEU A 67 3.24 -1.33 -8.62
C LEU A 67 3.30 -0.96 -10.11
N GLU A 68 3.13 -1.93 -11.01
CA GLU A 68 3.04 -1.71 -12.46
C GLU A 68 1.80 -0.90 -12.87
N ARG A 69 0.67 -1.12 -12.20
CA ARG A 69 -0.53 -0.30 -12.39
C ARG A 69 -0.32 1.13 -11.91
N TRP A 70 0.29 1.29 -10.74
CA TRP A 70 0.65 2.59 -10.16
C TRP A 70 1.61 3.37 -11.09
N ARG A 71 2.60 2.70 -11.69
CA ARG A 71 3.52 3.25 -12.71
C ARG A 71 2.84 3.74 -13.99
N ARG A 72 1.58 3.37 -14.26
CA ARG A 72 0.81 3.85 -15.42
C ARG A 72 -0.29 4.85 -15.06
N SER A 73 -0.56 5.06 -13.77
CA SER A 73 -1.66 5.90 -13.31
C SER A 73 -1.27 7.38 -13.26
N ASP A 74 -2.14 8.25 -13.79
CA ASP A 74 -1.98 9.71 -13.64
C ASP A 74 -2.19 10.17 -12.19
N ALA A 75 -2.88 9.37 -11.37
CA ALA A 75 -3.12 9.62 -9.95
C ALA A 75 -2.10 8.89 -9.04
N ARG A 76 -0.90 8.58 -9.53
CA ARG A 76 0.12 7.84 -8.78
C ARG A 76 0.72 8.63 -7.62
N VAL A 77 0.79 9.95 -7.76
CA VAL A 77 1.33 10.85 -6.73
C VAL A 77 0.16 11.55 -6.04
N PRO A 78 0.09 11.53 -4.69
CA PRO A 78 -0.90 12.30 -3.93
C PRO A 78 -0.83 13.80 -4.24
N SER A 79 -1.97 14.49 -4.24
CA SER A 79 -2.08 15.90 -4.64
C SER A 79 -1.38 16.88 -3.69
N ASP A 80 -1.10 16.44 -2.46
CA ASP A 80 -0.36 17.17 -1.44
C ASP A 80 1.17 17.06 -1.59
N VAL A 81 1.66 16.26 -2.54
CA VAL A 81 3.09 16.22 -2.89
C VAL A 81 3.37 17.27 -3.99
N PRO A 82 4.24 18.27 -3.71
CA PRO A 82 4.64 19.28 -4.69
C PRO A 82 5.28 18.67 -5.95
N ALA A 83 5.11 19.32 -7.10
CA ALA A 83 5.55 18.79 -8.41
C ALA A 83 7.04 18.43 -8.48
N ASP A 84 7.91 19.23 -7.84
CA ASP A 84 9.34 18.99 -7.72
C ASP A 84 9.67 17.75 -6.85
N GLY A 85 8.77 17.36 -5.95
CA GLY A 85 8.86 16.15 -5.14
C GLY A 85 8.38 14.87 -5.81
N HIS A 86 7.76 14.93 -7.00
CA HIS A 86 7.14 13.77 -7.65
C HIS A 86 8.14 12.65 -7.96
N ALA A 87 9.32 13.01 -8.47
CA ALA A 87 10.37 12.04 -8.79
C ALA A 87 10.87 11.32 -7.53
N VAL A 88 11.16 12.08 -6.46
CA VAL A 88 11.62 11.53 -5.17
C VAL A 88 10.56 10.64 -4.54
N PHE A 89 9.28 11.04 -4.59
CA PHE A 89 8.16 10.22 -4.14
C PHE A 89 8.10 8.91 -4.92
N ALA A 90 8.24 8.97 -6.24
CA ALA A 90 8.14 7.79 -7.08
C ALA A 90 9.27 6.78 -6.81
N GLU A 91 10.51 7.26 -6.73
CA GLU A 91 11.67 6.43 -6.36
C GLU A 91 11.48 5.77 -5.00
N ARG A 92 10.97 6.52 -4.01
CA ARG A 92 10.68 5.98 -2.68
C ARG A 92 9.69 4.83 -2.73
N ILE A 93 8.57 4.97 -3.45
CA ILE A 93 7.55 3.91 -3.56
C ILE A 93 8.14 2.66 -4.23
N MET A 94 8.86 2.81 -5.33
CA MET A 94 9.49 1.69 -6.04
C MET A 94 10.55 0.98 -5.19
N GLY A 95 11.21 1.72 -4.31
CA GLY A 95 12.24 1.19 -3.42
C GLY A 95 11.72 0.51 -2.15
N LEU A 96 10.41 0.48 -1.87
CA LEU A 96 9.87 -0.08 -0.63
C LEU A 96 10.11 -1.60 -0.52
N ALA A 97 10.46 -2.06 0.69
CA ALA A 97 10.72 -3.46 0.98
C ALA A 97 9.53 -4.38 0.65
N GLN A 98 8.30 -3.88 0.77
CA GLN A 98 7.09 -4.63 0.39
C GLN A 98 7.12 -5.15 -1.06
N PHE A 99 7.79 -4.43 -1.97
CA PHE A 99 7.89 -4.82 -3.38
C PHE A 99 9.20 -5.52 -3.72
N ARG A 100 10.11 -5.68 -2.74
CA ARG A 100 11.37 -6.43 -2.91
C ARG A 100 11.08 -7.90 -2.62
N GLY A 101 11.02 -8.72 -3.68
CA GLY A 101 10.81 -10.17 -3.54
C GLY A 101 9.35 -10.63 -3.65
N ALA A 102 8.44 -9.79 -4.15
CA ALA A 102 7.12 -10.25 -4.58
C ALA A 102 7.23 -11.01 -5.93
N SER A 103 7.90 -12.16 -5.89
CA SER A 103 7.62 -13.28 -6.79
C SER A 103 6.60 -14.15 -6.06
N GLU A 104 5.50 -14.48 -6.74
CA GLU A 104 4.34 -15.20 -6.22
C GLU A 104 4.69 -16.45 -5.38
N PRO A 105 3.88 -16.82 -4.36
CA PRO A 105 3.80 -18.21 -3.94
C PRO A 105 3.02 -19.02 -5.00
N ALA A 106 3.49 -20.25 -5.20
CA ALA A 106 3.10 -21.26 -6.19
C ALA A 106 1.60 -21.52 -6.37
#